data_AF-A0A8S2VPC6-F1
#
_entry.id   AF-A0A8S2VPC6-F1
#
_cell.length_a   1.000
_cell.length_b   1.000
_cell.length_c   1.000
_cell.angle_alpha   90.00
_cell.angle_beta   90.00
_cell.angle_gamma   90.00
#
_symmetry.space_group_name_H-M   'P 1'
#
loop_
_entity.id
_entity.type
_entity.pdbx_description
1 polymer ?
#
loop_
_entity_poly.entity_id
_entity_poly.type
_entity_poly.pdbx_seq_one_letter_code
_entity_poly.pdbx_strand_id
1 'polypeptide(L)' 'RPTWNYSKVEPVSGNYYPINSRIWIKDSNRQLTVLTDRSEGGASIQDGSIEIMLHRRTLYDDALGVSEPLNETAF' A
#
# COMPACT_ATOMS: atom_id res chain seq x y z
N ARG A 1 -11.39 8.06 10.77
CA ARG A 1 -10.38 8.93 10.10
C ARG A 1 -10.27 10.20 10.93
N PRO A 2 -9.20 11.03 10.83
CA PRO A 2 -9.10 12.26 11.63
C PRO A 2 -10.24 13.26 11.39
N THR A 3 -10.82 13.23 10.18
CA THR A 3 -11.80 14.22 9.70
C THR A 3 -13.26 13.74 9.71
N TRP A 4 -13.50 12.42 9.82
CA TRP A 4 -14.86 11.86 9.84
C TRP A 4 -14.90 10.47 10.46
N ASN A 5 -16.11 10.05 10.87
CA ASN A 5 -16.37 8.69 11.35
C ASN A 5 -16.27 7.69 10.20
N TYR A 6 -15.28 6.80 10.28
CA TYR A 6 -14.92 5.89 9.20
C TYR A 6 -15.53 4.52 9.45
N SER A 7 -16.39 4.07 8.53
CA SER A 7 -16.82 2.68 8.45
C SER A 7 -15.80 1.90 7.62
N LYS A 8 -15.27 0.80 8.18
CA LYS A 8 -14.28 -0.03 7.51
C LYS A 8 -14.98 -0.95 6.51
N VAL A 9 -15.06 -0.52 5.25
CA VAL A 9 -15.61 -1.33 4.14
C VAL A 9 -14.55 -2.28 3.61
N GLU A 10 -13.34 -1.76 3.38
CA GLU A 10 -12.21 -2.54 2.88
C GLU A 10 -11.09 -2.60 3.94
N PRO A 11 -10.84 -3.77 4.56
CA PRO A 11 -9.92 -3.88 5.69
C PRO A 11 -8.44 -3.77 5.29
N VAL A 12 -8.10 -4.09 4.04
CA VAL A 12 -6.71 -4.04 3.54
C VAL A 12 -6.49 -2.81 2.67
N SER A 13 -7.18 -2.72 1.53
CA SER A 13 -6.93 -1.67 0.53
C SER A 13 -7.17 -0.25 1.07
N GLY A 14 -8.13 -0.07 1.99
CA GLY A 14 -8.38 1.23 2.63
C GLY A 14 -7.26 1.71 3.57
N ASN A 15 -6.32 0.83 3.93
CA ASN A 15 -5.20 1.11 4.83
C ASN A 15 -3.85 1.19 4.11
N TYR A 16 -3.82 1.08 2.78
CA TYR A 16 -2.61 1.35 1.99
C TYR A 16 -2.37 2.86 1.84
N TYR A 17 -1.12 3.28 2.01
CA TYR A 17 -0.67 4.66 1.85
C TYR A 17 0.54 4.74 0.92
N PRO A 18 0.75 5.88 0.22
CA PRO A 18 1.93 6.08 -0.61
C PRO A 18 3.20 6.24 0.24
N ILE A 19 4.24 5.50 -0.11
CA ILE A 19 5.57 5.50 0.51
C ILE A 19 6.56 6.04 -0.53
N ASN A 20 6.98 7.29 -0.38
CA ASN A 20 7.92 7.91 -1.33
C ASN A 20 9.40 7.70 -0.97
N SER A 21 9.69 7.40 0.30
CA SER A 21 11.09 7.29 0.76
C SER A 21 11.28 6.29 1.89
N ARG A 22 10.33 6.19 2.83
CA ARG A 22 10.42 5.27 3.97
C ARG A 22 9.09 4.98 4.64
N ILE A 23 9.02 3.81 5.24
CA ILE A 23 7.99 3.38 6.20
C ILE A 23 8.67 2.82 7.45
N TRP A 24 8.06 3.00 8.62
CA TRP A 24 8.61 2.48 9.87
C TRP A 24 7.50 2.09 10.85
N ILE A 25 7.83 1.15 11.73
CA ILE A 25 7.06 0.80 12.92
C ILE A 25 7.99 0.87 14.12
N LYS A 26 7.46 1.24 15.27
CA LYS A 26 8.23 1.44 16.49
C LYS A 26 7.44 0.95 17.69
N ASP A 27 8.10 0.21 18.57
CA ASP A 27 7.63 -0.08 19.91
C ASP A 27 8.36 0.80 20.94
N SER A 28 8.22 0.52 22.23
CA SER A 28 8.87 1.31 23.29
C SER A 28 10.41 1.28 23.25
N ASN A 29 11.01 0.24 22.66
CA ASN A 29 12.44 -0.05 22.75
C ASN A 29 13.16 -0.06 21.39
N ARG A 30 12.44 -0.35 20.30
CA ARG A 30 13.01 -0.69 18.99
C ARG A 30 12.19 -0.07 17.87
N GLN A 31 12.87 0.23 16.77
CA GLN A 31 12.25 0.73 15.54
C GLN A 31 12.77 -0.07 14.35
N LEU A 32 11.85 -0.52 13.50
CA LEU A 32 12.15 -1.06 12.18
C LEU A 32 11.85 0.01 11.15
N THR A 33 12.78 0.28 10.24
CA THR A 33 12.60 1.26 9.16
C THR A 33 13.01 0.62 7.85
N VAL A 34 12.14 0.74 6.85
CA VAL A 34 12.38 0.31 5.48
C VAL A 34 12.51 1.55 4.62
N LEU A 35 13.60 1.65 3.85
CA LEU A 35 13.81 2.70 2.86
C LEU A 35 13.51 2.13 1.48
N THR A 36 12.79 2.88 0.65
CA THR A 36 12.44 2.48 -0.71
C THR A 36 13.26 3.28 -1.73
N ASP A 37 13.58 2.67 -2.87
CA ASP A 37 14.28 3.33 -3.97
C ASP A 37 13.33 4.18 -4.86
N ARG A 38 12.03 3.90 -4.77
CA ARG A 38 10.95 4.51 -5.53
C ARG A 38 9.68 4.67 -4.71
N SER A 39 8.69 5.33 -5.29
CA SER A 39 7.34 5.42 -4.73
C SER A 39 6.62 4.08 -4.82
N GLU A 40 6.18 3.57 -3.68
CA GLU A 40 5.46 2.30 -3.54
C GLU A 40 4.20 2.49 -2.69
N GLY A 41 3.30 1.51 -2.70
CA GLY A 41 2.18 1.45 -1.75
C GLY A 41 2.51 0.50 -0.62
N GLY A 42 2.19 0.85 0.62
CA GLY A 42 2.34 -0.09 1.74
C GLY A 42 1.48 0.24 2.94
N ALA A 43 1.51 -0.66 3.91
CA ALA A 43 0.66 -0.61 5.09
C ALA A 43 1.26 -1.40 6.26
N SER A 44 0.64 -1.26 7.43
CA SER A 44 0.79 -2.16 8.57
C SER A 44 -0.60 -2.75 8.86
N ILE A 45 -0.93 -3.87 8.23
CA ILE A 45 -2.27 -4.48 8.35
C ILE A 45 -2.45 -5.20 9.69
N GLN A 46 -1.37 -5.79 10.20
CA GLN A 46 -1.31 -6.40 11.52
C GLN A 46 -0.28 -5.67 12.38
N ASP A 47 -0.56 -5.56 13.67
CA ASP A 47 0.35 -4.91 14.62
C ASP A 47 1.73 -5.58 14.60
N GLY A 48 2.79 -4.78 14.51
CA GLY A 48 4.16 -5.27 14.44
C GLY A 48 4.62 -5.74 13.05
N SER A 49 3.80 -5.55 12.01
CA SER A 49 4.15 -5.90 10.62
C SER A 49 4.25 -4.68 9.71
N ILE A 50 5.04 -4.78 8.65
CA ILE A 50 5.05 -3.86 7.52
C ILE A 50 4.90 -4.71 6.26
N GLU A 51 4.04 -4.27 5.35
CA GLU A 51 3.94 -4.81 4.00
C GLU A 51 4.08 -3.70 2.96
N ILE A 52 4.68 -4.05 1.83
CA ILE A 52 4.96 -3.16 0.71
C ILE A 52 4.59 -3.90 -0.58
N MET A 53 3.82 -3.23 -1.44
CA MET A 53 3.46 -3.74 -2.75
C MET A 53 4.57 -3.43 -3.75
N LEU A 54 5.37 -4.45 -4.05
CA LEU A 54 6.52 -4.32 -4.96
C LEU A 54 6.09 -4.23 -6.44
N HIS A 55 5.05 -4.98 -6.80
CA HIS A 55 4.58 -5.07 -8.18
C HIS A 55 3.11 -5.49 -8.22
N ARG A 56 2.39 -5.09 -9.27
CA ARG A 56 1.01 -5.47 -9.51
C ARG A 56 0.77 -5.73 -11.00
N ARG A 57 -0.03 -6.75 -11.27
CA ARG A 57 -0.49 -7.13 -12.61
C ARG A 57 -1.94 -7.63 -12.47
N THR A 58 -2.87 -7.07 -13.23
CA THR A 58 -4.29 -7.44 -13.25
C THR A 58 -4.71 -7.90 -14.64
N LEU A 59 -5.70 -8.78 -14.71
CA LEU A 59 -6.25 -9.29 -15.98
C LEU A 59 -7.53 -8.55 -16.40
N TYR A 60 -8.04 -7.68 -15.53
CA TYR A 60 -9.26 -6.91 -15.73
C TYR A 60 -9.00 -5.42 -15.50
N ASP A 61 -9.68 -4.59 -16.31
CA ASP A 61 -9.77 -3.14 -16.16
C ASP A 61 -10.67 -2.79 -14.96
N ASP A 62 -10.41 -1.64 -14.33
CA ASP A 62 -11.15 -1.18 -13.15
C ASP A 62 -12.31 -0.23 -13.49
N ALA A 63 -12.59 -0.02 -14.78
CA ALA A 63 -13.64 0.83 -15.32
C ALA A 63 -13.49 2.32 -14.94
N LEU A 64 -12.27 2.79 -14.68
CA LEU A 64 -11.98 4.20 -14.36
C LEU A 64 -11.50 5.04 -15.55
N GLY A 65 -11.61 4.51 -16.78
CA GLY A 65 -11.49 5.27 -18.03
C GLY A 65 -10.29 4.91 -18.91
N VAL A 66 -9.33 4.15 -18.40
CA VAL A 66 -8.15 3.73 -19.17
C VAL A 66 -8.51 2.61 -20.16
N SER A 67 -9.49 1.75 -19.83
CA SER A 67 -10.06 0.73 -20.73
C SER A 67 -9.08 -0.37 -21.13
N GLU A 68 -8.08 -0.64 -20.30
CA GLU A 68 -7.14 -1.73 -20.45
C GLU A 68 -6.71 -2.26 -19.07
N PRO A 69 -6.50 -3.58 -18.91
CA PRO A 69 -5.98 -4.13 -17.67
C PRO A 69 -4.49 -3.78 -17.51
N LEU A 70 -4.02 -3.67 -16.26
CA LEU A 70 -2.60 -3.53 -15.97
C LEU A 70 -1.87 -4.88 -16.17
N ASN A 71 -1.59 -5.22 -17.43
CA ASN A 71 -1.17 -6.55 -17.85
C ASN A 71 0.14 -6.54 -18.67
N GLU A 72 1.13 -5.75 -18.24
CA GLU A 72 2.43 -5.69 -18.92
C GLU A 72 3.14 -7.06 -18.88
N THR A 73 3.72 -7.46 -20.01
CA THR A 73 4.34 -8.79 -20.22
C THR A 73 5.83 -8.76 -20.55
N ALA A 74 6.42 -7.57 -20.75
CA ALA A 74 7.82 -7.38 -21.10
C ALA A 74 8.43 -6.16 -20.38
N PHE A 75 9.76 -6.15 -20.24
CA PHE A 75 10.58 -5.06 -19.71
C PHE A 75 11.33 -4.36 -20.83
#